data_AF-A0A9X2P019-F1
#
_entry.id   AF-A0A9X2P019-F1
#
_cell.length_a   1.000
_cell.length_b   1.000
_cell.length_c   1.000
_cell.angle_alpha   90.00
_cell.angle_beta   90.00
_cell.angle_gamma   90.00
#
_symmetry.space_group_name_H-M   'P 1'
#
loop_
_entity.id
_entity.type
_entity.pdbx_description
1 polymer ?
#
loop_
_entity_poly.entity_id
_entity_poly.type
_entity_poly.pdbx_seq_one_letter_code
_entity_poly.pdbx_strand_id
1 'polypeptide(L)'
;MYHTDLTETDWQYITKVLNLQERKRKYDLRLIWNAIFYLVKTGCQWRMLPLDFPKWQLVYYYYRKWASQLDFDLLLEKLRGHVRVKRGQSMAFLLPLWSP
;
A
#
# COMPACT_ATOMS: atom_id res chain seq x y z
N MET A 1 -9.98 -12.29 9.23
CA MET A 1 -8.54 -12.11 8.97
C MET A 1 -8.20 -12.91 7.74
N TYR A 2 -7.66 -12.27 6.72
CA TYR A 2 -7.30 -12.90 5.44
C TYR A 2 -5.80 -13.20 5.40
N HIS A 3 -5.39 -14.22 4.64
CA HIS A 3 -3.97 -14.50 4.39
C HIS A 3 -3.25 -13.37 3.63
N THR A 4 -4.01 -12.43 3.07
CA THR A 4 -3.51 -11.23 2.40
C THR A 4 -3.33 -10.04 3.34
N ASP A 5 -3.75 -10.16 4.61
CA ASP A 5 -3.65 -9.08 5.58
C ASP A 5 -2.18 -8.76 5.88
N LEU A 6 -1.91 -7.48 6.10
CA LEU A 6 -0.57 -7.01 6.42
C LEU A 6 -0.12 -7.51 7.78
N THR A 7 1.12 -8.00 7.84
CA THR A 7 1.78 -8.24 9.13
C THR A 7 1.99 -6.93 9.87
N GLU A 8 2.24 -7.00 11.18
CA GLU A 8 2.54 -5.81 11.98
C GLU A 8 3.77 -5.08 11.45
N THR A 9 4.80 -5.82 11.05
CA THR A 9 6.02 -5.27 10.47
C THR A 9 5.78 -4.56 9.14
N ASP A 10 4.93 -5.13 8.26
CA ASP A 10 4.58 -4.47 7.00
C ASP A 10 3.81 -3.18 7.26
N TRP A 11 2.88 -3.21 8.22
CA TRP A 11 2.08 -2.05 8.59
C TRP A 11 2.95 -0.91 9.13
N GLN A 12 3.86 -1.20 10.06
CA GLN A 12 4.80 -0.23 10.60
C GLN A 12 5.71 0.36 9.53
N TYR A 13 6.11 -0.45 8.54
CA TYR A 13 6.89 0.04 7.42
C TYR A 13 6.10 1.05 6.57
N ILE A 14 4.86 0.69 6.21
CA ILE A 14 3.98 1.55 5.40
C ILE A 14 3.70 2.88 6.11
N THR A 15 3.32 2.83 7.40
CA THR A 15 3.00 4.03 8.18
C THR A 15 4.20 4.96 8.28
N LYS A 16 5.40 4.41 8.48
CA LYS A 16 6.65 5.18 8.57
C LYS A 16 7.02 5.81 7.23
N VAL A 17 7.00 5.05 6.14
CA VAL A 17 7.41 5.56 4.81
C VAL A 17 6.46 6.63 4.30
N LEU A 18 5.15 6.43 4.46
CA LEU A 18 4.14 7.38 4.01
C LEU A 18 3.81 8.47 5.04
N ASN A 19 4.47 8.47 6.20
CA ASN A 19 4.21 9.39 7.30
C ASN A 19 2.70 9.52 7.62
N LEU A 20 2.02 8.36 7.71
CA LEU A 20 0.57 8.32 7.84
C LEU A 20 0.15 8.91 9.19
N GLN A 21 -0.53 10.05 9.15
CA GLN A 21 -1.00 10.73 10.35
C GLN A 21 -2.14 9.97 11.02
N GLU A 22 -2.01 9.76 12.32
CA GLU A 22 -3.10 9.33 13.19
C GLU A 22 -4.12 10.47 13.32
N ARG A 23 -5.35 10.19 12.91
CA ARG A 23 -6.50 11.07 13.10
C ARG A 23 -7.73 10.20 13.27
N LYS A 24 -8.73 10.74 13.97
CA LYS A 24 -10.02 10.08 14.16
C LYS A 24 -10.67 9.85 12.79
N ARG A 25 -10.83 8.57 12.43
CA ARG A 25 -11.50 8.10 11.20
C ARG A 25 -12.57 7.11 11.60
N LYS A 26 -13.59 6.94 10.75
CA LYS A 26 -14.60 5.89 10.93
C LYS A 26 -14.00 4.49 10.78
N TYR A 27 -13.01 4.33 9.90
CA TYR A 27 -12.30 3.08 9.66
C TYR A 27 -10.80 3.30 9.85
N ASP A 28 -10.15 2.30 10.43
CA ASP A 28 -8.69 2.23 10.49
C ASP A 28 -8.11 2.19 9.07
N LEU A 29 -7.02 2.93 8.84
CA LEU A 29 -6.28 2.87 7.59
C LEU A 29 -5.70 1.48 7.35
N ARG A 30 -5.33 0.75 8.39
CA ARG A 30 -4.84 -0.63 8.23
C ARG A 30 -5.87 -1.52 7.56
N LEU A 31 -7.15 -1.37 7.95
CA LEU A 31 -8.24 -2.13 7.37
C LEU A 31 -8.44 -1.80 5.88
N ILE A 32 -8.24 -0.53 5.50
CA ILE A 32 -8.29 -0.09 4.10
C ILE A 32 -7.12 -0.67 3.30
N TRP A 33 -5.90 -0.67 3.88
CA TRP A 33 -4.74 -1.29 3.26
C TRP A 33 -4.90 -2.80 3.10
N ASN A 34 -5.43 -3.50 4.10
CA ASN A 34 -5.75 -4.93 4.00
C ASN A 34 -6.73 -5.20 2.85
N ALA A 35 -7.77 -4.37 2.69
CA ALA A 35 -8.71 -4.47 1.57
C ALA A 35 -8.02 -4.28 0.20
N ILE A 36 -7.11 -3.30 0.08
CA ILE A 36 -6.32 -3.09 -1.15
C ILE A 36 -5.40 -4.28 -1.41
N PHE A 37 -4.73 -4.82 -0.39
CA PHE A 37 -3.87 -6.00 -0.54
C PHE A 37 -4.67 -7.24 -0.93
N TYR A 38 -5.87 -7.43 -0.36
CA TYR A 38 -6.78 -8.49 -0.77
C TYR A 38 -7.12 -8.37 -2.27
N LEU A 39 -7.52 -7.18 -2.73
CA LEU A 39 -7.82 -6.92 -4.14
C LEU A 39 -6.63 -7.23 -5.06
N VAL A 40 -5.44 -6.73 -4.72
CA VAL A 40 -4.23 -6.91 -5.54
C VAL A 40 -3.77 -8.37 -5.59
N LYS A 41 -3.89 -9.11 -4.47
CA LYS A 41 -3.47 -10.52 -4.38
C LYS A 41 -4.45 -11.48 -5.03
N THR A 42 -5.75 -11.22 -4.92
CA THR A 42 -6.80 -12.10 -5.46
C THR A 42 -7.21 -11.73 -6.88
N GLY A 43 -6.99 -10.49 -7.30
CA GLY A 43 -7.47 -9.96 -8.58
C GLY A 43 -8.99 -9.81 -8.64
N CYS A 44 -9.70 -9.83 -7.50
CA CYS A 44 -11.15 -9.72 -7.51
C CYS A 44 -11.61 -8.32 -7.97
N GLN A 45 -12.83 -8.25 -8.52
CA GLN A 45 -13.42 -6.97 -8.91
C GLN A 45 -13.72 -6.12 -7.67
N TRP A 46 -13.61 -4.79 -7.79
CA TRP A 46 -13.91 -3.85 -6.68
C TRP A 46 -15.26 -4.10 -6.00
N ARG A 47 -16.31 -4.42 -6.78
CA ARG A 47 -17.66 -4.69 -6.25
C ARG A 47 -17.79 -6.05 -5.55
N MET A 48 -16.80 -6.92 -5.73
CA MET A 48 -16.71 -8.26 -5.12
C MET A 48 -15.83 -8.26 -3.88
N LEU A 49 -15.44 -7.09 -3.37
CA LEU A 49 -14.74 -6.99 -2.09
C LEU A 49 -15.61 -7.62 -0.98
N PRO A 50 -15.04 -8.46 -0.10
CA PRO A 50 -15.76 -9.03 1.02
C PRO A 50 -16.47 -7.98 1.90
N LEU A 51 -17.61 -8.37 2.48
CA LEU A 51 -18.50 -7.47 3.22
C LEU A 51 -17.96 -7.05 4.61
N ASP A 52 -16.95 -7.74 5.12
CA ASP A 52 -16.24 -7.41 6.37
C ASP A 52 -15.24 -6.26 6.19
N PHE A 53 -14.85 -5.96 4.95
CA PHE A 53 -14.10 -4.74 4.63
C PHE A 53 -15.01 -3.50 4.53
N PRO A 54 -14.44 -2.28 4.64
CA PRO A 54 -15.16 -1.06 4.35
C PRO A 54 -15.72 -1.09 2.93
N LYS A 55 -16.86 -0.41 2.72
CA LYS A 55 -17.50 -0.34 1.39
C LYS A 55 -16.49 -0.03 0.29
N TRP A 56 -16.56 -0.75 -0.82
CA TRP A 56 -15.57 -0.67 -1.91
C TRP A 56 -15.33 0.76 -2.40
N GLN A 57 -16.34 1.64 -2.38
CA GLN A 57 -16.17 3.05 -2.76
C GLN A 57 -15.16 3.79 -1.87
N LEU A 58 -15.16 3.50 -0.57
CA LEU A 58 -14.23 4.10 0.37
C LEU A 58 -12.82 3.55 0.15
N VAL A 59 -12.70 2.23 -0.04
CA VAL A 59 -11.41 1.59 -0.35
C VAL A 59 -10.84 2.16 -1.64
N TYR A 60 -11.67 2.29 -2.69
CA TYR A 60 -11.29 2.89 -3.96
C TYR A 60 -10.90 4.36 -3.82
N TYR A 61 -11.60 5.15 -3.00
CA TYR A 61 -11.22 6.55 -2.72
C TYR A 61 -9.79 6.64 -2.18
N TYR A 62 -9.43 5.82 -1.19
CA TYR A 62 -8.09 5.82 -0.62
C TYR A 62 -7.04 5.30 -1.61
N TYR A 63 -7.35 4.23 -2.33
CA TYR A 63 -6.50 3.72 -3.40
C TYR A 63 -6.18 4.82 -4.42
N ARG A 64 -7.21 5.52 -4.92
CA ARG A 64 -7.04 6.61 -5.89
C ARG A 64 -6.25 7.77 -5.31
N LYS A 65 -6.49 8.13 -4.05
CA LYS A 65 -5.75 9.17 -3.36
C LYS A 65 -4.25 8.83 -3.33
N TRP A 66 -3.88 7.68 -2.79
CA TRP A 66 -2.48 7.26 -2.67
C TRP A 66 -1.81 7.06 -4.04
N ALA A 67 -2.55 6.54 -5.02
CA ALA A 67 -2.05 6.45 -6.40
C ALA A 67 -1.75 7.83 -7.00
N SER A 68 -2.63 8.81 -6.80
CA SER A 68 -2.41 10.18 -7.31
C SER A 68 -1.27 10.91 -6.60
N GLN A 69 -0.89 10.47 -5.40
CA GLN A 69 0.21 11.03 -4.61
C GLN A 69 1.55 10.29 -4.84
N LEU A 70 1.57 9.28 -5.72
CA LEU A 70 2.74 8.39 -5.95
C LEU A 70 3.20 7.64 -4.69
N ASP A 71 2.31 7.44 -3.72
CA ASP A 71 2.65 6.78 -2.45
C ASP A 71 3.02 5.30 -2.66
N PHE A 72 2.36 4.62 -3.59
CA PHE A 72 2.71 3.24 -3.94
C PHE A 72 4.10 3.18 -4.59
N ASP A 73 4.44 4.13 -5.46
CA ASP A 73 5.74 4.21 -6.12
C ASP A 73 6.84 4.48 -5.09
N LEU A 74 6.62 5.42 -4.17
CA LEU A 74 7.53 5.71 -3.06
C LEU A 74 7.78 4.46 -2.20
N LEU A 75 6.74 3.72 -1.83
CA LEU A 75 6.87 2.46 -1.08
C LEU A 75 7.69 1.43 -1.86
N LEU A 76 7.39 1.23 -3.13
CA LEU A 76 8.11 0.27 -3.99
C LEU A 76 9.56 0.68 -4.19
N GLU A 77 9.85 1.96 -4.38
CA GLU A 77 11.21 2.50 -4.51
C GLU A 77 12.03 2.22 -3.24
N LYS A 78 11.50 2.56 -2.07
CA LYS A 78 12.17 2.33 -0.78
C LYS A 78 12.39 0.83 -0.53
N LEU A 79 11.40 -0.01 -0.82
CA LEU A 79 11.53 -1.45 -0.65
C LEU A 79 12.58 -2.04 -1.60
N ARG A 80 12.57 -1.64 -2.88
CA ARG A 80 13.58 -2.04 -3.87
C ARG A 80 14.97 -1.60 -3.43
N GLY A 81 15.11 -0.39 -2.89
CA GLY A 81 16.37 0.11 -2.31
C GLY A 81 16.91 -0.83 -1.22
N HIS A 82 16.06 -1.21 -0.24
CA HIS A 82 16.44 -2.15 0.81
C HIS A 82 16.85 -3.52 0.27
N VAL A 83 16.13 -4.05 -0.72
CA VAL A 83 16.46 -5.35 -1.34
C VAL A 83 17.78 -5.28 -2.11
N ARG A 84 18.05 -4.20 -2.84
CA ARG A 84 19.31 -4.01 -3.58
C ARG A 84 20.52 -3.97 -2.64
N VAL A 85 20.42 -3.19 -1.57
CA VAL A 85 21.48 -3.10 -0.55
C VAL A 85 21.73 -4.47 0.09
N LYS A 86 20.68 -5.21 0.45
CA LYS A 86 20.82 -6.59 0.98
C LYS A 86 21.48 -7.55 -0.02
N ARG A 87 21.38 -7.29 -1.32
CA ARG A 87 22.03 -8.06 -2.39
C ARG A 87 23.42 -7.56 -2.77
N GLY A 88 23.97 -6.58 -2.04
CA GLY A 88 25.28 -5.98 -2.34
C GLY A 88 25.29 -5.08 -3.58
N GLN A 89 24.13 -4.67 -4.07
CA GLN A 89 23.99 -3.77 -5.21
C GLN A 89 23.96 -2.32 -4.76
N SER A 90 24.55 -1.41 -5.54
CA SER A 90 24.44 0.03 -5.27
C SER A 90 22.99 0.50 -5.38
N MET A 91 22.63 1.49 -4.56
CA MET A 91 21.41 2.27 -4.76
C MET A 91 21.58 3.11 -6.03
N ALA A 92 21.29 2.51 -7.17
CA ALA A 92 21.05 3.29 -8.37
C ALA A 92 19.81 4.14 -8.10
N PHE A 93 19.97 5.46 -8.13
CA PHE A 93 18.85 6.41 -8.11
C PHE A 93 17.99 6.08 -9.33
N LEU A 94 16.92 5.31 -9.11
CA LEU A 94 15.99 4.97 -10.18
C LEU A 94 15.30 6.28 -10.52
N LEU A 95 15.63 6.87 -11.67
CA LEU A 95 14.74 7.83 -12.31
C LEU A 95 13.35 7.17 -12.37
N PRO A 96 12.27 7.92 -12.08
CA PRO A 96 10.93 7.35 -12.07
C PRO A 96 10.69 6.62 -13.38
N LEU A 97 10.14 5.40 -13.32
CA LEU A 97 9.84 4.53 -14.47
C LEU A 97 8.79 5.14 -15.44
N TRP A 98 8.45 6.42 -15.27
CA TRP A 98 7.43 7.18 -16.00
C TRP A 98 7.88 8.63 -16.27
N SER A 99 9.15 8.85 -16.60
CA SER A 99 9.52 10.07 -17.33
C SER A 99 9.02 9.94 -18.78
N PRO A 100 8.31 10.95 -19.34
CA PRO A 100 7.84 10.92 -20.72
C PRO A 100 8.99 10.85 -21.75
#